data_AF-A0A9D9GUU7-F1
#
_entry.id   AF-A0A9D9GUU7-F1
#
_cell.length_a   1.000
_cell.length_b   1.000
_cell.length_c   1.000
_cell.angle_alpha   90.00
_cell.angle_beta   90.00
_cell.angle_gamma   90.00
#
_symmetry.space_group_name_H-M   'P 1'
#
loop_
_entity.id
_entity.type
_entity.pdbx_description
1 polymer ?
#
loop_
_entity_poly.entity_id
_entity_poly.type
_entity_poly.pdbx_seq_one_letter_code
_entity_poly.pdbx_strand_id
1 'polypeptide(L)'
;MKKLMSVMAVCGTAFLAACDSNVGAQNGDTVVIDFAGYKDGVAFAGGTATNFPLVLGSGQFVPGFEEQLVGMEKGETRDINITFPENYVPELAGQDVVFTVTVNDIVRPEK
;
A
#
# COMPACT_ATOMS: atom_id res chain seq x y z
N MET A 1 -18.59 -0.59 59.43
CA MET A 1 -17.26 -0.10 59.84
C MET A 1 -16.21 -0.79 58.98
N LYS A 2 -15.30 -0.01 58.38
CA LYS A 2 -13.96 -0.39 57.88
C LYS A 2 -13.96 -1.32 56.64
N LYS A 3 -13.73 -0.75 55.45
CA LYS A 3 -12.42 -0.56 54.77
C LYS A 3 -12.07 -1.78 53.89
N LEU A 4 -11.90 -1.60 52.59
CA LEU A 4 -10.57 -1.52 51.95
C LEU A 4 -10.71 -1.33 50.42
N MET A 5 -10.10 -0.27 49.90
CA MET A 5 -9.67 -0.15 48.51
C MET A 5 -8.29 -0.83 48.39
N SER A 6 -8.05 -1.62 47.34
CA SER A 6 -6.73 -1.83 46.69
C SER A 6 -6.92 -2.72 45.46
N VAL A 7 -6.87 -2.17 44.23
CA VAL A 7 -5.71 -2.19 43.31
C VAL A 7 -5.28 -3.60 42.89
N MET A 8 -5.53 -3.94 41.63
CA MET A 8 -4.59 -4.74 40.85
C MET A 8 -4.63 -4.26 39.40
N ALA A 9 -3.50 -3.76 38.93
CA ALA A 9 -3.23 -3.45 37.55
C ALA A 9 -3.24 -4.73 36.70
N VAL A 10 -3.81 -4.65 35.50
CA VAL A 10 -3.33 -5.44 34.36
C VAL A 10 -2.69 -4.45 33.41
N CYS A 11 -1.40 -4.21 33.64
CA CYS A 11 -0.48 -3.87 32.57
C CYS A 11 -0.27 -5.16 31.75
N GLY A 12 -0.37 -5.07 30.42
CA GLY A 12 0.24 -6.04 29.52
C GLY A 12 -0.73 -6.85 28.65
N THR A 13 -0.93 -6.36 27.43
CA THR A 13 -0.62 -7.18 26.26
C THR A 13 0.14 -6.30 25.30
N ALA A 14 1.46 -6.40 25.38
CA ALA A 14 2.34 -6.01 24.29
C ALA A 14 1.89 -6.74 23.03
N PHE A 15 1.45 -6.01 22.01
CA PHE A 15 1.55 -6.53 20.66
C PHE A 15 2.99 -6.30 20.24
N LEU A 16 3.75 -7.40 20.16
CA LEU A 16 5.04 -7.41 19.50
C LEU A 16 4.85 -6.87 18.08
N ALA A 17 5.52 -5.77 17.73
CA ALA A 17 6.12 -5.65 16.42
C ALA A 17 7.63 -5.72 16.66
N ALA A 18 8.22 -6.80 16.18
CA ALA A 18 9.61 -7.16 16.35
C ALA A 18 10.57 -6.01 15.98
N CYS A 19 11.68 -5.92 16.70
CA CYS A 19 12.88 -5.32 16.15
C CYS A 19 13.40 -6.24 15.03
N ASP A 20 13.16 -5.93 13.75
CA ASP A 20 14.10 -6.20 12.64
C ASP A 20 13.53 -5.87 11.23
N SER A 21 14.28 -5.06 10.48
CA SER A 21 14.37 -5.02 9.00
C SER A 21 13.19 -4.62 8.08
N ASN A 22 11.93 -4.59 8.48
CA ASN A 22 10.83 -4.24 7.55
C ASN A 22 10.46 -2.75 7.58
N VAL A 23 11.29 -1.91 6.98
CA VAL A 23 10.91 -0.50 6.77
C VAL A 23 9.90 -0.45 5.62
N GLY A 24 8.64 -0.14 5.94
CA GLY A 24 7.60 0.06 4.93
C GLY A 24 8.06 1.03 3.84
N ALA A 25 7.60 0.81 2.61
CA ALA A 25 8.10 1.50 1.42
C ALA A 25 8.00 3.03 1.56
N GLN A 26 9.01 3.75 1.10
CA GLN A 26 9.06 5.21 1.19
C GLN A 26 9.22 5.85 -0.19
N ASN A 27 8.88 7.14 -0.30
CA ASN A 27 9.19 7.90 -1.51
C ASN A 27 10.69 7.83 -1.81
N GLY A 28 11.02 7.50 -3.05
CA GLY A 28 12.37 7.23 -3.52
C GLY A 28 12.79 5.75 -3.47
N ASP A 29 12.08 4.90 -2.72
CA ASP A 29 12.30 3.45 -2.79
C ASP A 29 11.71 2.89 -4.10
N THR A 30 12.33 1.85 -4.65
CA THR A 30 11.80 1.08 -5.77
C THR A 30 11.07 -0.13 -5.23
N VAL A 31 9.75 -0.17 -5.37
CA VAL A 31 8.93 -1.33 -5.01
C VAL A 31 8.73 -2.22 -6.22
N VAL A 32 8.96 -3.52 -6.08
CA VAL A 32 8.59 -4.52 -7.08
C VAL A 32 7.17 -4.96 -6.74
N ILE A 33 6.21 -4.60 -7.58
CA ILE A 33 4.79 -4.86 -7.32
C ILE A 33 4.15 -5.76 -8.38
N ASP A 34 3.21 -6.58 -7.94
CA ASP A 34 2.17 -7.13 -8.80
C ASP A 34 0.92 -6.30 -8.62
N PHE A 35 0.27 -5.89 -9.70
CA PHE A 35 -1.00 -5.19 -9.60
C PHE A 35 -2.01 -5.73 -10.59
N ALA A 36 -3.27 -5.74 -10.20
CA ALA A 36 -4.40 -6.07 -11.05
C ALA A 36 -5.50 -5.02 -10.85
N GLY A 37 -5.77 -4.26 -11.90
CA GLY A 37 -6.75 -3.19 -11.96
C GLY A 37 -8.09 -3.69 -12.47
N TYR A 38 -9.14 -3.37 -11.72
CA TYR A 38 -10.53 -3.73 -11.99
C TYR A 38 -11.38 -2.47 -12.08
N LYS A 39 -12.19 -2.39 -13.13
CA LYS A 39 -13.24 -1.40 -13.32
C LYS A 39 -14.57 -2.14 -13.22
N ASP A 40 -15.41 -1.77 -12.25
CA ASP A 40 -16.69 -2.45 -12.00
C ASP A 40 -16.58 -3.99 -11.85
N GLY A 41 -15.45 -4.46 -11.28
CA GLY A 41 -15.14 -5.88 -11.12
C GLY A 41 -14.60 -6.57 -12.38
N VAL A 42 -14.43 -5.84 -13.49
CA VAL A 42 -13.85 -6.34 -14.75
C VAL A 42 -12.41 -5.87 -14.87
N ALA A 43 -11.46 -6.79 -15.03
CA ALA A 43 -10.08 -6.44 -15.32
C ALA A 43 -9.96 -5.72 -16.66
N PHE A 44 -9.26 -4.58 -16.71
CA PHE A 44 -9.07 -3.82 -17.94
C PHE A 44 -7.68 -4.02 -18.56
N ALA A 45 -7.57 -3.85 -19.88
CA ALA A 45 -6.32 -4.02 -20.60
C ALA A 45 -5.27 -3.00 -20.15
N GLY A 46 -4.05 -3.46 -19.87
CA GLY A 46 -2.98 -2.62 -19.33
C GLY A 46 -3.10 -2.32 -17.83
N GLY A 47 -4.18 -2.75 -17.16
CA GLY A 47 -4.37 -2.62 -15.73
C GLY A 47 -3.71 -3.71 -14.90
N THR A 48 -3.08 -4.71 -15.51
CA THR A 48 -2.45 -5.83 -14.79
C THR A 48 -0.99 -5.98 -15.20
N ALA A 49 -0.09 -6.09 -14.22
CA ALA A 49 1.30 -6.44 -14.42
C ALA A 49 1.85 -7.23 -13.24
N THR A 50 2.90 -8.00 -13.48
CA THR A 50 3.64 -8.73 -12.44
C THR A 50 5.11 -8.35 -12.43
N ASN A 51 5.73 -8.38 -11.25
CA ASN A 51 7.11 -8.00 -10.96
C ASN A 51 7.48 -6.64 -11.55
N PHE A 52 6.54 -5.69 -11.49
CA PHE A 52 6.72 -4.35 -12.04
C PHE A 52 7.53 -3.49 -11.06
N PRO A 53 8.73 -3.02 -11.42
CA PRO A 53 9.49 -2.10 -10.58
C PRO A 53 8.91 -0.68 -10.69
N LEU A 54 8.47 -0.13 -9.58
CA LEU A 54 7.92 1.22 -9.47
C LEU A 54 8.72 2.02 -8.46
N VAL A 55 9.24 3.17 -8.88
CA VAL A 55 9.85 4.13 -7.96
C VAL A 55 8.76 4.97 -7.33
N LEU A 56 8.61 4.89 -6.00
CA LEU A 56 7.59 5.66 -5.28
C LEU A 56 7.91 7.15 -5.31
N GLY A 57 6.92 7.98 -5.66
CA GLY A 57 7.07 9.43 -5.83
C GLY A 57 7.67 9.83 -7.17
N SER A 58 7.77 8.91 -8.13
CA SER A 58 8.24 9.23 -9.49
C SER A 58 7.17 9.92 -10.33
N GLY A 59 5.89 9.75 -9.97
CA GLY A 59 4.76 10.24 -10.76
C GLY A 59 4.62 9.49 -12.09
N GLN A 60 5.14 8.27 -12.18
CA GLN A 60 4.94 7.39 -13.33
C GLN A 60 3.51 6.84 -13.36
N PHE A 61 2.91 6.66 -12.20
CA PHE A 61 1.52 6.24 -12.06
C PHE A 61 0.59 7.43 -11.83
N VAL A 62 -0.69 7.14 -11.94
CA VAL A 62 -1.76 8.09 -11.67
C VAL A 62 -1.73 8.57 -10.22
N PRO A 63 -2.05 9.85 -9.95
CA PRO A 63 -2.06 10.40 -8.60
C PRO A 63 -2.93 9.57 -7.65
N GLY A 64 -2.49 9.44 -6.39
CA GLY A 64 -3.15 8.61 -5.39
C GLY A 64 -2.86 7.12 -5.46
N PHE A 65 -2.22 6.60 -6.52
CA PHE A 65 -1.76 5.21 -6.56
C PHE A 65 -0.50 5.02 -5.71
N GLU A 66 0.58 5.74 -6.05
CA GLU A 66 1.89 5.60 -5.39
C GLU A 66 1.82 5.94 -3.89
N GLU A 67 1.02 6.94 -3.53
CA GLU A 67 0.83 7.40 -2.15
C GLU A 67 0.26 6.32 -1.23
N GLN A 68 -0.58 5.43 -1.76
CA GLN A 68 -1.16 4.34 -0.97
C GLN A 68 -0.23 3.11 -0.84
N LEU A 69 0.81 3.03 -1.68
CA LEU A 69 1.88 2.03 -1.56
C LEU A 69 2.92 2.44 -0.53
N VAL A 70 3.05 3.75 -0.25
CA VAL A 70 3.90 4.23 0.83
C VAL A 70 3.45 3.61 2.16
N GLY A 71 4.43 3.06 2.89
CA GLY A 71 4.22 2.35 4.14
C GLY A 71 3.81 0.88 3.99
N MET A 72 3.59 0.37 2.77
CA MET A 72 3.40 -1.07 2.57
C MET A 72 4.70 -1.83 2.82
N GLU A 73 4.57 -3.00 3.43
CA GLU A 73 5.68 -3.91 3.67
C GLU A 73 5.85 -4.94 2.55
N LYS A 74 7.03 -5.54 2.46
CA LYS A 74 7.26 -6.67 1.56
C LYS A 74 6.34 -7.84 1.92
N GLY A 75 5.65 -8.37 0.92
CA GLY A 75 4.65 -9.44 1.02
C GLY A 75 3.25 -8.93 1.35
N GLU A 76 3.05 -7.62 1.52
CA GLU A 76 1.73 -7.06 1.79
C GLU A 76 0.92 -6.91 0.51
N THR A 77 -0.36 -7.25 0.59
CA THR A 77 -1.35 -7.02 -0.47
C THR A 77 -2.40 -6.02 0.01
N ARG A 78 -2.72 -5.03 -0.81
CA ARG A 78 -3.69 -3.97 -0.50
C ARG A 78 -4.50 -3.62 -1.74
N ASP A 79 -5.78 -3.32 -1.52
CA ASP A 79 -6.64 -2.75 -2.56
C ASP A 79 -6.53 -1.22 -2.55
N ILE A 80 -6.20 -0.68 -3.71
CA ILE A 80 -5.93 0.73 -3.95
C ILE A 80 -7.08 1.29 -4.79
N ASN A 81 -7.92 2.12 -4.18
CA ASN A 81 -8.99 2.81 -4.87
C ASN A 81 -8.47 4.13 -5.44
N ILE A 82 -8.66 4.34 -6.74
CA ILE A 82 -8.34 5.60 -7.39
C ILE A 82 -9.38 5.99 -8.43
N THR A 83 -9.44 7.29 -8.70
CA THR A 83 -10.20 7.84 -9.80
C THR A 83 -9.23 8.32 -10.86
N PHE A 84 -9.38 7.82 -12.09
CA PHE A 84 -8.57 8.31 -13.21
C PHE A 84 -8.92 9.76 -13.53
N PRO A 85 -7.93 10.61 -13.84
CA PRO A 85 -8.20 11.99 -14.21
C PRO A 85 -8.92 12.07 -15.56
N GLU A 86 -9.70 13.13 -15.78
CA GLU A 86 -10.52 13.30 -17.01
C GLU A 86 -9.69 13.39 -18.29
N ASN A 87 -8.42 13.78 -18.20
CA ASN A 87 -7.49 13.90 -19.32
C ASN A 87 -6.68 12.61 -19.58
N TYR A 88 -7.13 11.46 -19.06
CA TYR A 88 -6.51 10.17 -19.33
C TYR A 88 -7.02 9.54 -20.64
N VAL A 89 -6.73 8.26 -20.88
CA VAL A 89 -7.28 7.57 -22.06
C VAL A 89 -8.82 7.56 -22.02
N PRO A 90 -9.52 7.79 -23.15
CA PRO A 90 -10.98 7.95 -23.16
C PRO A 90 -11.77 6.82 -22.49
N GLU A 91 -11.23 5.59 -22.49
CA GLU A 91 -11.87 4.41 -21.90
C GLU A 91 -11.83 4.37 -20.36
N LEU A 92 -10.87 5.09 -19.77
CA LEU A 92 -10.60 5.14 -18.33
C LEU A 92 -10.75 6.54 -17.73
N ALA A 93 -10.83 7.59 -18.54
CA ALA A 93 -11.00 8.97 -18.07
C ALA A 93 -12.23 9.13 -17.16
N GLY A 94 -12.00 9.67 -15.95
CA GLY A 94 -13.04 9.89 -14.94
C GLY A 94 -13.64 8.62 -14.34
N GLN A 95 -13.03 7.46 -14.55
CA GLN A 95 -13.53 6.18 -14.05
C GLN A 95 -12.90 5.86 -12.69
N ASP A 96 -13.73 5.36 -11.78
CA ASP A 96 -13.29 4.78 -10.51
C ASP A 96 -12.85 3.33 -10.74
N VAL A 97 -11.66 3.00 -10.26
CA VAL A 97 -11.10 1.65 -10.38
C VAL A 97 -10.48 1.22 -9.06
N VAL A 98 -10.35 -0.10 -8.91
CA VAL A 98 -9.68 -0.74 -7.78
C VAL A 98 -8.49 -1.50 -8.30
N PHE A 99 -7.32 -1.23 -7.76
CA PHE A 99 -6.12 -2.00 -8.02
C PHE A 99 -5.78 -2.85 -6.82
N THR A 100 -5.81 -4.16 -6.95
CA THR A 100 -5.20 -5.05 -5.96
C THR A 100 -3.71 -5.09 -6.22
N VAL A 101 -2.92 -4.55 -5.29
CA VAL A 101 -1.46 -4.44 -5.41
C VAL A 101 -0.79 -5.29 -4.34
N THR A 102 0.21 -6.06 -4.74
CA THR A 102 1.07 -6.84 -3.84
C THR A 102 2.51 -6.36 -3.98
N VAL A 103 3.15 -6.04 -2.86
CA VAL A 103 4.57 -5.67 -2.83
C VAL A 103 5.40 -6.94 -2.72
N ASN A 104 6.10 -7.31 -3.79
CA ASN A 104 7.00 -8.46 -3.80
C ASN A 104 8.38 -8.13 -3.24
N ASP A 105 8.88 -6.91 -3.48
CA ASP A 105 10.18 -6.49 -2.98
C ASP A 105 10.26 -4.98 -2.80
N ILE A 106 11.19 -4.51 -1.95
CA ILE A 106 11.46 -3.09 -1.73
C ILE A 106 12.98 -2.88 -1.82
N VAL A 107 13.41 -2.13 -2.82
CA VAL A 107 14.81 -1.78 -3.08
C VAL A 107 15.00 -0.31 -2.75
N ARG A 108 15.75 -0.04 -1.68
CA ARG A 108 16.16 1.32 -1.32
C ARG A 108 17.46 1.66 -2.04
N PRO A 109 17.51 2.71 -2.88
CA PRO A 109 18.78 3.17 -3.43
C PRO A 109 19.69 3.63 -2.29
N GLU A 110 20.93 3.16 -2.26
CA GLU A 110 21.93 3.71 -1.34
C GLU A 110 22.17 5.19 -1.68
N LYS A 111 22.20 6.03 -0.66
CA LYS A 111 22.44 7.48 -0.79
C LYS A 111 23.90 7.79 -1.09
#